data_AF-A0A929YIT6-F1
#
_entry.id   AF-A0A929YIT6-F1
#
_cell.length_a   1.000
_cell.length_b   1.000
_cell.length_c   1.000
_cell.angle_alpha   90.00
_cell.angle_beta   90.00
_cell.angle_gamma   90.00
#
_symmetry.space_group_name_H-M   'P 1'
#
loop_
_entity.id
_entity.type
_entity.pdbx_description
1 polymer ?
#
loop_
_entity_poly.entity_id
_entity_poly.type
_entity_poly.pdbx_seq_one_letter_code
_entity_poly.pdbx_strand_id
1 'polypeptide(L)'
;MNHNLAPSGLEKTGEQEVNDNYLKLMQALKGVEFLGEKKVKAEVEQVESVSDFDLEGILDCNEKLLSDIEKEHSQEYLIRERHEIICDRDHIENQRVDVVENLENQTLEYRFKLREPLTEISELGQKLRTESREKDGVAELKSGTSVRLGEITYHDLESKREFRLCDALVFEKNGVKVSLADATARELGDGVISRKRNTSNLVRAAIGLVQMEVPKAMDEVTEKQTMDEIFRQDLGVEDALDEVSERAERDYKIARLKWQYKLEDLNAEQLGRAEKLTRREVFPGYSTYVENGKHEEYLAKYGEDVRAVHMLNSMSVDSVYRVLTTGLMSTTERFSRGVVKNGISSVLDIDSGGADNVFTRIMNAEQRSKIQNHAVVLKPEIFDRTDWYAYNVDSYGSTNEAHFAGRLAPEEIFRRTMGDLKHYSADNEQMFRTGIGVDYIEAIEVDELDRDELLEGLREKGLSEVNGRPIEEVIVAREFDEDDEDDDDDWRDWGNFEGAGESVEDFLAQNLRKQERIEAIYNGEVKEVSLGELTALAESSEDFNDAFVSLAEAIMGQGGGVKLKTDLETHLGQVLGAEDLADLASGKLPKDFAPNDLGVFLFAKNQLGVDFGKMYEEAKG
;
A
#
# COMPACT_ATOMS: atom_id res chain seq x y z
N MET A 1 -2.73 -20.79 49.08
CA MET A 1 -2.39 -19.96 50.25
C MET A 1 -2.03 -18.58 49.74
N ASN A 2 -2.56 -17.57 50.42
CA ASN A 2 -2.50 -16.13 50.12
C ASN A 2 -1.11 -15.50 49.89
N HIS A 3 -1.20 -14.27 49.35
CA HIS A 3 -0.35 -13.07 49.53
C HIS A 3 0.78 -12.91 48.47
N ASN A 4 0.90 -11.80 47.71
CA ASN A 4 0.44 -10.41 47.89
C ASN A 4 0.32 -9.60 46.57
N LEU A 5 -0.74 -8.79 46.50
CA LEU A 5 -0.92 -7.54 45.74
C LEU A 5 0.15 -6.51 46.19
N ALA A 6 0.62 -5.52 45.42
CA ALA A 6 -0.05 -4.44 44.66
C ALA A 6 1.05 -3.54 44.01
N PRO A 7 0.76 -2.41 43.32
CA PRO A 7 -0.50 -1.93 42.76
C PRO A 7 -0.42 -1.54 41.26
N SER A 8 -1.58 -1.62 40.62
CA SER A 8 -1.96 -0.86 39.43
C SER A 8 -1.79 0.65 39.63
N GLY A 9 -0.91 1.29 38.86
CA GLY A 9 -0.84 2.74 38.70
C GLY A 9 -1.76 3.22 37.57
N LEU A 10 -3.07 3.02 37.75
CA LEU A 10 -4.10 3.72 36.96
C LEU A 10 -4.48 4.97 37.75
N GLU A 11 -3.75 6.07 37.54
CA GLU A 11 -4.28 7.40 37.84
C GLU A 11 -5.07 7.88 36.62
N LYS A 12 -6.39 7.88 36.77
CA LYS A 12 -7.30 8.74 36.01
C LYS A 12 -7.13 10.16 36.55
N THR A 13 -6.66 11.10 35.72
CA THR A 13 -7.17 12.48 35.63
C THR A 13 -6.39 13.27 34.59
N GLY A 14 -7.12 13.94 33.70
CA GLY A 14 -6.60 14.96 32.80
C GLY A 14 -7.15 14.76 31.41
N GLU A 15 -8.10 15.59 31.00
CA GLU A 15 -8.37 15.87 29.59
C GLU A 15 -7.02 16.10 28.90
N GLN A 16 -6.58 15.13 28.10
CA GLN A 16 -5.34 15.25 27.35
C GLN A 16 -5.76 15.36 25.90
N GLU A 17 -5.74 16.59 25.41
CA GLU A 17 -6.04 16.94 24.02
C GLU A 17 -5.30 15.98 23.09
N VAL A 18 -6.11 15.26 22.32
CA VAL A 18 -5.74 14.30 21.30
C VAL A 18 -4.89 15.02 20.28
N ASN A 19 -3.69 14.49 20.04
CA ASN A 19 -2.70 15.16 19.23
C ASN A 19 -2.07 14.13 18.28
N ASP A 20 -2.75 13.87 17.17
CA ASP A 20 -2.32 13.05 16.03
C ASP A 20 -1.17 13.74 15.28
N ASN A 21 -0.22 13.04 14.63
CA ASN A 21 0.80 13.66 13.75
C ASN A 21 0.47 13.60 12.25
N TYR A 22 -0.47 12.76 11.83
CA TYR A 22 -1.15 12.88 10.54
C TYR A 22 -2.16 14.02 10.65
N LEU A 23 -3.09 14.03 11.61
CA LEU A 23 -3.86 15.24 11.90
C LEU A 23 -3.02 16.38 12.47
N LYS A 24 -1.82 16.27 13.09
CA LYS A 24 -0.93 17.45 13.34
C LYS A 24 -0.15 17.84 12.11
N LEU A 25 0.16 16.95 11.17
CA LEU A 25 0.63 17.41 9.85
C LEU A 25 -0.52 18.18 9.24
N MET A 26 -1.71 17.58 9.10
CA MET A 26 -2.92 18.24 8.61
C MET A 26 -3.31 19.48 9.41
N GLN A 27 -3.04 19.57 10.72
CA GLN A 27 -3.45 20.63 11.65
C GLN A 27 -2.38 21.71 11.83
N ALA A 28 -1.09 21.36 11.80
CA ALA A 28 0.00 22.33 11.57
C ALA A 28 -0.14 22.94 10.18
N LEU A 29 -0.63 22.17 9.22
CA LEU A 29 -1.02 22.61 7.89
C LEU A 29 -2.41 23.30 7.84
N LYS A 30 -3.29 23.10 8.83
CA LYS A 30 -4.62 23.75 9.00
C LYS A 30 -4.50 25.17 9.54
N GLY A 31 -3.46 25.43 10.34
CA GLY A 31 -3.12 26.76 10.87
C GLY A 31 -2.31 27.63 9.89
N VAL A 32 -1.98 27.10 8.71
CA VAL A 32 -1.41 27.90 7.62
C VAL A 32 -2.58 28.63 6.94
N GLU A 33 -3.11 29.67 7.59
CA GLU A 33 -4.08 30.56 6.96
C GLU A 33 -3.39 31.30 5.81
N PHE A 34 -3.62 30.81 4.59
CA PHE A 34 -3.40 31.57 3.39
C PHE A 34 -4.53 32.58 3.29
N LEU A 35 -4.31 33.75 3.88
CA LEU A 35 -5.09 34.94 3.55
C LEU A 35 -4.86 35.22 2.07
N GLY A 36 -5.72 34.66 1.21
CA GLY A 36 -6.03 35.28 -0.06
C GLY A 36 -6.57 36.66 0.27
N GLU A 37 -5.73 37.69 0.14
CA GLU A 37 -6.22 39.06 0.21
C GLU A 37 -7.29 39.20 -0.87
N LYS A 38 -8.54 39.39 -0.44
CA LYS A 38 -9.59 39.96 -1.29
C LYS A 38 -9.04 41.28 -1.82
N LYS A 39 -8.52 41.29 -3.05
CA LYS A 39 -8.19 42.53 -3.76
C LYS A 39 -9.50 43.31 -3.95
N VAL A 40 -9.72 44.28 -3.07
CA VAL A 40 -10.71 45.34 -3.28
C VAL A 40 -10.17 46.21 -4.42
N LYS A 41 -10.97 46.35 -5.48
CA LYS A 41 -10.72 47.25 -6.62
C LYS A 41 -10.31 48.66 -6.16
N ALA A 42 -9.09 49.08 -6.55
CA ALA A 42 -8.52 50.44 -6.72
C ALA A 42 -7.03 50.38 -6.30
N GLU A 43 -6.01 50.85 -7.01
CA GLU A 43 -5.83 51.84 -8.08
C GLU A 43 -4.66 51.40 -8.98
N VAL A 44 -4.68 51.89 -10.22
CA VAL A 44 -3.73 51.59 -11.30
C VAL A 44 -2.40 52.31 -11.05
N GLU A 45 -1.30 51.57 -10.92
CA GLU A 45 0.03 52.01 -11.35
C GLU A 45 0.75 50.88 -12.08
N GLN A 46 1.34 51.24 -13.22
CA GLN A 46 1.94 50.35 -14.22
C GLN A 46 3.13 49.58 -13.65
N VAL A 47 2.96 48.27 -13.49
CA VAL A 47 4.02 47.27 -13.52
C VAL A 47 3.52 46.15 -14.44
N GLU A 48 4.37 45.72 -15.35
CA GLU A 48 4.07 44.76 -16.43
C GLU A 48 3.30 43.54 -15.92
N SER A 49 2.20 43.23 -16.61
CA SER A 49 1.31 42.10 -16.35
C SER A 49 2.01 40.78 -16.62
N VAL A 50 2.32 40.03 -15.55
CA VAL A 50 2.46 38.57 -15.62
C VAL A 50 1.20 38.01 -14.97
N SER A 51 0.19 37.82 -15.81
CA SER A 51 -1.13 37.30 -15.46
C SER A 51 -1.43 36.16 -16.41
N ASP A 52 -0.82 35.00 -16.19
CA ASP A 52 -1.11 33.76 -16.89
C ASP A 52 -0.79 32.62 -15.91
N PHE A 53 -1.79 32.07 -15.23
CA PHE A 53 -1.81 30.62 -15.17
C PHE A 53 -2.71 30.15 -16.30
N ASP A 54 -2.53 28.90 -16.75
CA ASP A 54 -3.58 28.03 -17.32
C ASP A 54 -3.46 27.55 -18.77
N LEU A 55 -2.26 27.51 -19.35
CA LEU A 55 -2.04 26.73 -20.57
C LEU A 55 -0.83 25.82 -20.40
N GLU A 56 0.36 26.31 -20.07
CA GLU A 56 1.57 25.47 -20.04
C GLU A 56 1.54 24.28 -19.05
N GLY A 57 0.93 24.32 -17.87
CA GLY A 57 0.99 23.16 -16.94
C GLY A 57 0.15 21.94 -17.38
N ILE A 58 -1.07 22.19 -17.86
CA ILE A 58 -1.98 21.16 -18.39
C ILE A 58 -1.63 20.84 -19.86
N LEU A 59 -1.20 21.83 -20.65
CA LEU A 59 -0.69 21.62 -22.01
C LEU A 59 0.63 20.86 -22.03
N ASP A 60 1.60 21.16 -21.18
CA ASP A 60 2.90 20.46 -21.13
C ASP A 60 2.71 19.03 -20.62
N CYS A 61 1.69 18.79 -19.78
CA CYS A 61 1.21 17.46 -19.41
C CYS A 61 0.56 16.74 -20.61
N ASN A 62 -0.38 17.38 -21.32
CA ASN A 62 -1.06 16.83 -22.50
C ASN A 62 -0.10 16.63 -23.69
N GLU A 63 0.89 17.50 -23.90
CA GLU A 63 1.92 17.42 -24.95
C GLU A 63 2.99 16.36 -24.62
N LYS A 64 3.39 16.21 -23.35
CA LYS A 64 4.24 15.08 -22.90
C LYS A 64 3.52 13.74 -23.03
N LEU A 65 2.26 13.65 -22.59
CA LEU A 65 1.37 12.51 -22.82
C LEU A 65 1.34 12.14 -24.33
N LEU A 66 1.15 13.11 -25.22
CA LEU A 66 1.14 12.87 -26.68
C LEU A 66 2.51 12.45 -27.25
N SER A 67 3.62 12.93 -26.69
CA SER A 67 5.00 12.56 -27.07
C SER A 67 5.37 11.15 -26.61
N ASP A 68 4.95 10.75 -25.42
CA ASP A 68 5.26 9.44 -24.85
C ASP A 68 4.31 8.33 -25.34
N ILE A 69 3.11 8.68 -25.82
CA ILE A 69 2.24 7.82 -26.64
C ILE A 69 2.96 7.26 -27.89
N GLU A 70 3.93 7.98 -28.47
CA GLU A 70 4.74 7.45 -29.58
C GLU A 70 5.76 6.39 -29.13
N LYS A 71 6.15 6.37 -27.83
CA LYS A 71 6.98 5.32 -27.23
C LYS A 71 6.16 4.10 -26.78
N GLU A 72 4.90 4.27 -26.36
CA GLU A 72 3.98 3.18 -25.98
C GLU A 72 3.72 2.16 -27.10
N HIS A 73 4.07 2.48 -28.35
CA HIS A 73 4.01 1.54 -29.48
C HIS A 73 5.08 0.42 -29.46
N SER A 74 5.98 0.36 -28.46
CA SER A 74 7.06 -0.63 -28.38
C SER A 74 6.70 -2.00 -27.78
N GLN A 75 5.46 -2.22 -27.32
CA GLN A 75 5.00 -3.48 -26.69
C GLN A 75 5.72 -3.89 -25.38
N GLU A 76 6.50 -3.02 -24.74
CA GLU A 76 7.13 -3.30 -23.44
C GLU A 76 6.20 -2.92 -22.27
N TYR A 77 5.30 -3.86 -21.91
CA TYR A 77 4.37 -3.83 -20.77
C TYR A 77 3.32 -2.70 -20.75
N LEU A 78 2.04 -3.09 -20.69
CA LEU A 78 0.92 -2.17 -20.47
C LEU A 78 0.98 -1.60 -19.04
N ILE A 79 1.59 -0.44 -18.87
CA ILE A 79 1.47 0.38 -17.66
C ILE A 79 1.10 1.80 -18.09
N ARG A 80 0.06 2.37 -17.48
CA ARG A 80 -0.34 3.75 -17.80
C ARG A 80 0.72 4.72 -17.31
N GLU A 81 1.01 5.76 -18.07
CA GLU A 81 1.87 6.84 -17.60
C GLU A 81 1.18 7.69 -16.53
N ARG A 82 1.99 8.29 -15.66
CA ARG A 82 1.54 9.17 -14.58
C ARG A 82 2.22 10.52 -14.72
N HIS A 83 1.41 11.57 -14.63
CA HIS A 83 1.85 12.95 -14.60
C HIS A 83 1.41 13.59 -13.28
N GLU A 84 2.10 14.64 -12.84
CA GLU A 84 1.78 15.37 -11.60
C GLU A 84 1.54 16.84 -11.90
N ILE A 85 0.45 17.35 -11.33
CA ILE A 85 0.15 18.78 -11.27
C ILE A 85 0.43 19.25 -9.85
N ILE A 86 1.34 20.21 -9.72
CA ILE A 86 1.63 20.90 -8.47
C ILE A 86 0.73 22.12 -8.35
N CYS A 87 -0.01 22.24 -7.25
CA CYS A 87 -1.03 23.27 -7.07
C CYS A 87 -0.95 23.97 -5.71
N ASP A 88 -1.40 25.23 -5.65
CA ASP A 88 -1.38 26.03 -4.42
C ASP A 88 -2.55 25.72 -3.51
N ARG A 89 -2.42 24.61 -2.78
CA ARG A 89 -3.46 24.23 -1.83
C ARG A 89 -3.02 23.69 -0.50
N ASP A 90 -3.64 24.24 0.54
CA ASP A 90 -3.66 23.72 1.89
C ASP A 90 -4.71 22.62 2.11
N HIS A 91 -5.56 22.32 1.12
CA HIS A 91 -6.57 21.27 1.25
C HIS A 91 -6.25 20.00 0.49
N ILE A 92 -5.19 20.00 -0.33
CA ILE A 92 -4.72 18.83 -1.05
C ILE A 92 -3.46 18.30 -0.34
N GLU A 93 -3.43 17.00 -0.07
CA GLU A 93 -2.29 16.34 0.54
C GLU A 93 -1.07 16.55 -0.38
N ASN A 94 0.02 17.06 0.19
CA ASN A 94 1.27 17.29 -0.52
C ASN A 94 1.20 18.22 -1.76
N GLN A 95 0.09 18.96 -1.97
CA GLN A 95 -0.12 19.89 -3.08
C GLN A 95 -0.08 19.23 -4.47
N ARG A 96 -0.71 18.06 -4.63
CA ARG A 96 -0.56 17.22 -5.83
C ARG A 96 -1.86 16.68 -6.37
N VAL A 97 -1.99 16.73 -7.68
CA VAL A 97 -2.98 15.98 -8.44
C VAL A 97 -2.25 15.10 -9.43
N ASP A 98 -2.48 13.80 -9.30
CA ASP A 98 -1.93 12.77 -10.18
C ASP A 98 -2.87 12.60 -11.37
N VAL A 99 -2.33 12.64 -12.58
CA VAL A 99 -3.08 12.43 -13.82
C VAL A 99 -2.62 11.13 -14.44
N VAL A 100 -3.56 10.22 -14.65
CA VAL A 100 -3.30 8.94 -15.31
C VAL A 100 -4.29 8.72 -16.44
N GLU A 101 -3.77 8.30 -17.58
CA GLU A 101 -4.58 8.09 -18.77
C GLU A 101 -5.36 6.77 -18.70
N ASN A 102 -6.67 6.82 -18.96
CA ASN A 102 -7.50 5.63 -19.14
C ASN A 102 -7.87 5.46 -20.62
N LEU A 103 -7.07 4.63 -21.31
CA LEU A 103 -7.22 4.35 -22.74
C LEU A 103 -8.54 3.63 -23.07
N GLU A 104 -9.05 2.78 -22.18
CA GLU A 104 -10.27 2.00 -22.43
C GLU A 104 -11.51 2.89 -22.46
N ASN A 105 -11.59 3.83 -21.53
CA ASN A 105 -12.73 4.74 -21.39
C ASN A 105 -12.54 6.08 -22.13
N GLN A 106 -11.36 6.30 -22.75
CA GLN A 106 -10.98 7.58 -23.37
C GLN A 106 -11.12 8.75 -22.40
N THR A 107 -10.68 8.55 -21.15
CA THR A 107 -10.70 9.55 -20.07
C THR A 107 -9.30 9.83 -19.53
N LEU A 108 -9.12 11.01 -18.94
CA LEU A 108 -8.03 11.32 -18.02
C LEU A 108 -8.55 11.17 -16.60
N GLU A 109 -7.81 10.46 -15.77
CA GLU A 109 -8.15 10.23 -14.37
C GLU A 109 -7.29 11.12 -13.48
N TYR A 110 -7.93 12.13 -12.88
CA TYR A 110 -7.31 13.00 -11.89
C TYR A 110 -7.53 12.41 -10.50
N ARG A 111 -6.43 12.17 -9.77
CA ARG A 111 -6.45 11.59 -8.44
C ARG A 111 -5.69 12.46 -7.46
N PHE A 112 -6.28 12.67 -6.30
CA PHE A 112 -5.64 13.40 -5.23
C PHE A 112 -6.24 12.98 -3.90
N LYS A 113 -5.56 13.35 -2.81
CA LYS A 113 -6.07 13.16 -1.45
C LYS A 113 -6.39 14.51 -0.84
N LEU A 114 -7.57 14.62 -0.25
CA LEU A 114 -7.93 15.76 0.57
C LEU A 114 -7.19 15.69 1.91
N ARG A 115 -6.65 16.83 2.32
CA ARG A 115 -5.99 17.03 3.62
C ARG A 115 -6.96 16.78 4.77
N GLU A 116 -8.17 17.30 4.62
CA GLU A 116 -9.27 17.01 5.55
C GLU A 116 -10.32 16.23 4.79
N PRO A 117 -10.48 14.92 5.06
CA PRO A 117 -11.54 14.14 4.44
C PRO A 117 -12.90 14.78 4.71
N LEU A 118 -13.78 14.77 3.71
CA LEU A 118 -15.14 15.29 3.86
C LEU A 118 -15.88 14.45 4.90
N THR A 119 -16.14 15.06 6.05
CA THR A 119 -16.68 14.39 7.24
C THR A 119 -18.05 13.75 7.01
N GLU A 120 -18.81 14.24 6.03
CA GLU A 120 -20.15 13.74 5.67
C GLU A 120 -20.15 12.51 4.75
N ILE A 121 -19.02 12.14 4.13
CA ILE A 121 -19.00 11.03 3.15
C ILE A 121 -19.51 9.73 3.80
N SER A 122 -18.93 9.33 4.93
CA SER A 122 -19.28 8.05 5.55
C SER A 122 -20.70 8.02 6.13
N GLU A 123 -21.20 9.17 6.63
CA GLU A 123 -22.59 9.30 7.10
C GLU A 123 -23.59 9.14 5.95
N LEU A 124 -23.35 9.82 4.82
CA LEU A 124 -24.17 9.73 3.62
C LEU A 124 -24.08 8.34 2.98
N GLY A 125 -22.88 7.76 2.91
CA GLY A 125 -22.66 6.39 2.42
C GLY A 125 -23.43 5.37 3.26
N GLN A 126 -23.36 5.46 4.59
CA GLN A 126 -24.10 4.57 5.48
C GLN A 126 -25.61 4.71 5.32
N LYS A 127 -26.10 5.96 5.20
CA LYS A 127 -27.50 6.25 4.94
C LYS A 127 -27.98 5.59 3.65
N LEU A 128 -27.28 5.81 2.55
CA LEU A 128 -27.61 5.23 1.24
C LEU A 128 -27.65 3.69 1.26
N ARG A 129 -26.65 3.05 1.89
CA ARG A 129 -26.60 1.58 2.05
C ARG A 129 -27.79 1.03 2.84
N THR A 130 -28.27 1.78 3.84
CA THR A 130 -29.35 1.33 4.73
C THR A 130 -30.73 1.59 4.15
N GLU A 131 -30.92 2.73 3.49
CA GLU A 131 -32.23 3.22 3.04
C GLU A 131 -32.56 2.84 1.59
N SER A 132 -31.58 2.45 0.77
CA SER A 132 -31.77 2.24 -0.67
C SER A 132 -31.02 1.00 -1.17
N ARG A 133 -31.31 -0.16 -0.56
CA ARG A 133 -30.68 -1.47 -0.82
C ARG A 133 -30.67 -1.96 -2.28
N GLU A 134 -31.28 -1.24 -3.23
CA GLU A 134 -31.29 -1.56 -4.66
C GLU A 134 -30.93 -0.29 -5.47
N LYS A 135 -29.64 0.10 -5.51
CA LYS A 135 -28.92 0.99 -6.44
C LYS A 135 -29.50 2.36 -6.91
N ASP A 136 -30.71 2.76 -6.51
CA ASP A 136 -31.38 4.01 -6.94
C ASP A 136 -31.46 5.07 -5.82
N GLY A 137 -30.73 4.85 -4.72
CA GLY A 137 -30.64 5.81 -3.63
C GLY A 137 -29.85 7.04 -4.02
N VAL A 138 -30.45 8.22 -3.82
CA VAL A 138 -29.79 9.51 -3.99
C VAL A 138 -29.72 10.22 -2.65
N ALA A 139 -28.54 10.75 -2.33
CA ALA A 139 -28.33 11.67 -1.22
C ALA A 139 -27.77 12.98 -1.75
N GLU A 140 -27.67 14.00 -0.90
CA GLU A 140 -27.12 15.30 -1.28
C GLU A 140 -25.93 15.64 -0.39
N LEU A 141 -24.85 16.11 -1.01
CA LEU A 141 -23.75 16.78 -0.31
C LEU A 141 -24.24 18.09 0.30
N LYS A 142 -23.46 18.71 1.19
CA LYS A 142 -23.76 20.07 1.70
C LYS A 142 -23.88 21.12 0.59
N SER A 143 -23.25 20.90 -0.56
CA SER A 143 -23.37 21.75 -1.74
C SER A 143 -24.74 21.68 -2.42
N GLY A 144 -25.55 20.67 -2.09
CA GLY A 144 -26.79 20.33 -2.79
C GLY A 144 -26.57 19.36 -3.96
N THR A 145 -25.33 18.94 -4.23
CA THR A 145 -25.02 17.99 -5.30
C THR A 145 -25.52 16.59 -4.96
N SER A 146 -26.33 16.04 -5.86
CA SER A 146 -26.85 14.69 -5.75
C SER A 146 -25.76 13.64 -5.96
N VAL A 147 -25.59 12.77 -4.97
CA VAL A 147 -24.64 11.65 -4.97
C VAL A 147 -25.37 10.32 -4.86
N ARG A 148 -24.76 9.28 -5.43
CA ARG A 148 -25.22 7.89 -5.36
C ARG A 148 -24.11 6.99 -4.86
N LEU A 149 -24.45 5.80 -4.38
CA LEU A 149 -23.46 4.80 -4.01
C LEU A 149 -22.75 4.26 -5.25
N GLY A 150 -21.44 4.19 -5.20
CA GLY A 150 -20.57 3.53 -6.16
C GLY A 150 -19.37 2.91 -5.47
N GLU A 151 -18.30 2.69 -6.22
CA GLU A 151 -17.07 2.07 -5.73
C GLU A 151 -15.86 2.64 -6.46
N ILE A 152 -14.69 2.51 -5.84
CA ILE A 152 -13.39 2.73 -6.47
C ILE A 152 -12.74 1.37 -6.67
N THR A 153 -12.43 1.06 -7.93
CA THR A 153 -11.89 -0.23 -8.36
C THR A 153 -10.67 0.01 -9.25
N TYR A 154 -9.61 -0.75 -9.01
CA TYR A 154 -8.45 -0.80 -9.89
C TYR A 154 -8.60 -1.94 -10.89
N HIS A 155 -8.18 -1.70 -12.13
CA HIS A 155 -8.30 -2.67 -13.22
C HIS A 155 -6.93 -3.01 -13.78
N ASP A 156 -6.59 -4.29 -13.78
CA ASP A 156 -5.35 -4.79 -14.38
C ASP A 156 -5.42 -4.74 -15.90
N LEU A 157 -4.41 -4.15 -16.53
CA LEU A 157 -4.40 -3.97 -17.98
C LEU A 157 -4.20 -5.27 -18.74
N GLU A 158 -3.43 -6.20 -18.16
CA GLU A 158 -3.03 -7.47 -18.76
C GLU A 158 -4.08 -8.55 -18.53
N SER A 159 -4.39 -8.84 -17.27
CA SER A 159 -5.28 -9.93 -16.85
C SER A 159 -6.76 -9.53 -16.81
N LYS A 160 -7.08 -8.24 -16.90
CA LYS A 160 -8.43 -7.68 -16.71
C LYS A 160 -9.05 -8.01 -15.36
N ARG A 161 -8.22 -8.40 -14.37
CA ARG A 161 -8.64 -8.57 -12.98
C ARG A 161 -8.97 -7.22 -12.37
N GLU A 162 -9.90 -7.25 -11.42
CA GLU A 162 -10.34 -6.08 -10.69
C GLU A 162 -9.95 -6.19 -9.23
N PHE A 163 -9.57 -5.07 -8.62
CA PHE A 163 -9.38 -4.96 -7.19
C PHE A 163 -10.24 -3.82 -6.66
N ARG A 164 -11.28 -4.15 -5.90
CA ARG A 164 -12.15 -3.16 -5.27
C ARG A 164 -11.46 -2.57 -4.03
N LEU A 165 -11.17 -1.27 -4.07
CA LEU A 165 -10.53 -0.56 -2.96
C LEU A 165 -11.51 -0.30 -1.82
N CYS A 166 -12.63 0.37 -2.13
CA CYS A 166 -13.67 0.76 -1.16
C CYS A 166 -14.94 1.19 -1.89
N ASP A 167 -16.01 1.37 -1.12
CA ASP A 167 -17.20 2.11 -1.56
C ASP A 167 -16.85 3.57 -1.84
N ALA A 168 -17.70 4.23 -2.63
CA ALA A 168 -17.59 5.66 -2.89
C ALA A 168 -18.97 6.32 -3.01
N LEU A 169 -18.99 7.64 -2.78
CA LEU A 169 -20.08 8.50 -3.24
C LEU A 169 -19.71 9.03 -4.61
N VAL A 170 -20.58 8.78 -5.58
CA VAL A 170 -20.35 9.15 -6.98
C VAL A 170 -21.36 10.18 -7.43
N PHE A 171 -20.89 11.21 -8.13
CA PHE A 171 -21.73 12.15 -8.85
C PHE A 171 -21.11 12.47 -10.22
N GLU A 172 -21.89 13.13 -11.07
CA GLU A 172 -21.43 13.59 -12.38
C GLU A 172 -21.81 15.07 -12.54
N LYS A 173 -20.87 15.87 -13.03
CA LYS A 173 -21.06 17.30 -13.29
C LYS A 173 -20.42 17.65 -14.63
N ASN A 174 -21.23 18.17 -15.55
CA ASN A 174 -20.83 18.53 -16.91
C ASN A 174 -20.04 17.42 -17.65
N GLY A 175 -20.38 16.15 -17.43
CA GLY A 175 -19.70 14.99 -18.04
C GLY A 175 -18.44 14.52 -17.32
N VAL A 176 -18.02 15.19 -16.24
CA VAL A 176 -16.95 14.72 -15.33
C VAL A 176 -17.58 13.86 -14.25
N LYS A 177 -17.15 12.60 -14.15
CA LYS A 177 -17.56 11.69 -13.08
C LYS A 177 -16.60 11.85 -11.90
N VAL A 178 -17.14 12.04 -10.71
CA VAL A 178 -16.37 12.21 -9.47
C VAL A 178 -16.73 11.11 -8.50
N SER A 179 -15.71 10.42 -7.98
CA SER A 179 -15.82 9.37 -6.97
C SER A 179 -15.11 9.83 -5.70
N LEU A 180 -15.86 9.94 -4.60
CA LEU A 180 -15.37 10.29 -3.27
C LEU A 180 -15.28 9.03 -2.42
N ALA A 181 -14.07 8.62 -2.04
CA ALA A 181 -13.85 7.38 -1.32
C ALA A 181 -14.50 7.37 0.08
N ASP A 182 -15.27 6.33 0.39
CA ASP A 182 -15.76 6.04 1.74
C ASP A 182 -14.84 5.01 2.41
N ALA A 183 -13.80 5.50 3.08
CA ALA A 183 -12.79 4.66 3.73
C ALA A 183 -13.34 3.76 4.87
N THR A 184 -14.59 3.96 5.30
CA THR A 184 -15.23 3.11 6.33
C THR A 184 -15.85 1.84 5.75
N ALA A 185 -15.99 1.76 4.43
CA ALA A 185 -16.81 0.76 3.78
C ALA A 185 -16.07 0.09 2.62
N ARG A 186 -15.86 -1.21 2.78
CA ARG A 186 -15.54 -2.17 1.73
C ARG A 186 -16.51 -3.34 1.97
N GLU A 187 -17.44 -3.60 1.05
CA GLU A 187 -18.46 -4.66 1.23
C GLU A 187 -17.83 -6.03 1.50
N LEU A 188 -18.62 -6.89 2.13
CA LEU A 188 -18.33 -8.30 2.42
C LEU A 188 -18.20 -9.11 1.12
N GLY A 189 -16.96 -9.26 0.68
CA GLY A 189 -16.46 -10.06 -0.42
C GLY A 189 -15.04 -9.57 -0.68
N ASP A 190 -14.04 -10.40 -0.34
CA ASP A 190 -12.58 -10.14 -0.35
C ASP A 190 -11.96 -9.38 0.85
N GLY A 191 -12.64 -9.32 2.00
CA GLY A 191 -11.95 -9.19 3.30
C GLY A 191 -12.37 -8.00 4.18
N VAL A 192 -12.68 -8.33 5.44
CA VAL A 192 -12.83 -7.37 6.55
C VAL A 192 -11.59 -6.47 6.60
N ILE A 193 -11.79 -5.17 6.82
CA ILE A 193 -10.68 -4.22 7.02
C ILE A 193 -9.79 -4.76 8.14
N SER A 194 -8.53 -5.04 7.80
CA SER A 194 -7.59 -5.61 8.76
C SER A 194 -7.39 -4.65 9.93
N ARG A 195 -7.42 -5.21 11.15
CA ARG A 195 -7.10 -4.47 12.38
C ARG A 195 -5.62 -4.51 12.75
N LYS A 196 -4.82 -5.28 12.00
CA LYS A 196 -3.38 -5.40 12.26
C LYS A 196 -2.73 -4.05 12.03
N ARG A 197 -2.18 -3.46 13.10
CA ARG A 197 -1.62 -2.10 13.08
C ARG A 197 -2.59 -1.01 12.58
N ASN A 198 -3.91 -1.27 12.65
CA ASN A 198 -4.98 -0.37 12.21
C ASN A 198 -6.16 -0.44 13.18
N THR A 199 -6.11 0.35 14.25
CA THR A 199 -7.21 0.41 15.23
C THR A 199 -8.42 1.20 14.75
N SER A 200 -8.27 1.98 13.67
CA SER A 200 -9.33 2.81 13.11
C SER A 200 -10.37 2.03 12.29
N ASN A 201 -10.05 0.79 11.86
CA ASN A 201 -10.92 -0.03 11.03
C ASN A 201 -11.37 0.72 9.74
N LEU A 202 -10.44 1.49 9.17
CA LEU A 202 -10.61 2.21 7.90
C LEU A 202 -9.68 1.59 6.85
N VAL A 203 -10.09 1.63 5.57
CA VAL A 203 -9.21 1.44 4.42
C VAL A 203 -8.31 2.66 4.34
N ARG A 204 -7.15 2.64 5.01
CA ARG A 204 -6.37 3.86 5.23
C ARG A 204 -5.81 4.48 3.95
N ALA A 205 -5.46 3.68 2.96
CA ALA A 205 -5.07 4.18 1.64
C ALA A 205 -6.19 4.94 0.90
N ALA A 206 -7.46 4.73 1.27
CA ALA A 206 -8.61 5.42 0.67
C ALA A 206 -8.99 6.72 1.40
N ILE A 207 -8.37 7.04 2.55
CA ILE A 207 -8.72 8.24 3.31
C ILE A 207 -8.48 9.49 2.46
N GLY A 208 -9.54 10.28 2.28
CA GLY A 208 -9.50 11.54 1.52
C GLY A 208 -9.34 11.37 0.01
N LEU A 209 -9.32 10.14 -0.51
CA LEU A 209 -9.12 9.89 -1.94
C LEU A 209 -10.31 10.42 -2.77
N VAL A 210 -9.99 11.20 -3.79
CA VAL A 210 -10.91 11.66 -4.82
C VAL A 210 -10.38 11.21 -6.17
N GLN A 211 -11.26 10.65 -7.00
CA GLN A 211 -10.98 10.28 -8.39
C GLN A 211 -11.97 11.01 -9.30
N MET A 212 -11.45 11.77 -10.26
CA MET A 212 -12.24 12.46 -11.27
C MET A 212 -11.91 11.89 -12.65
N GLU A 213 -12.90 11.34 -13.34
CA GLU A 213 -12.78 10.84 -14.70
C GLU A 213 -13.28 11.92 -15.67
N VAL A 214 -12.36 12.51 -16.42
CA VAL A 214 -12.61 13.60 -17.39
C VAL A 214 -12.52 13.04 -18.81
N PRO A 215 -13.55 13.21 -19.67
CA PRO A 215 -13.48 12.78 -21.07
C PRO A 215 -12.38 13.51 -21.85
N LYS A 216 -11.53 12.80 -22.58
CA LYS A 216 -10.49 13.41 -23.43
C LYS A 216 -11.04 14.29 -24.56
N ALA A 217 -12.29 14.05 -24.95
CA ALA A 217 -12.97 14.84 -25.96
C ALA A 217 -13.49 16.19 -25.41
N MET A 218 -13.42 16.41 -24.09
CA MET A 218 -13.75 17.69 -23.46
C MET A 218 -12.71 18.73 -23.85
N ASP A 219 -13.15 19.93 -24.21
CA ASP A 219 -12.22 21.02 -24.45
C ASP A 219 -11.66 21.57 -23.13
N GLU A 220 -10.40 21.99 -23.16
CA GLU A 220 -9.63 22.42 -21.99
C GLU A 220 -10.33 23.52 -21.17
N VAL A 221 -11.01 24.46 -21.84
CA VAL A 221 -11.71 25.55 -21.15
C VAL A 221 -12.90 25.01 -20.34
N THR A 222 -13.66 24.09 -20.92
CA THR A 222 -14.78 23.43 -20.25
C THR A 222 -14.31 22.50 -19.13
N GLU A 223 -13.22 21.77 -19.35
CA GLU A 223 -12.58 20.92 -18.35
C GLU A 223 -12.19 21.75 -17.13
N LYS A 224 -11.43 22.82 -17.33
CA LYS A 224 -10.92 23.65 -16.25
C LYS A 224 -12.03 24.34 -15.47
N GLN A 225 -13.03 24.91 -16.17
CA GLN A 225 -14.21 25.50 -15.52
C GLN A 225 -14.98 24.46 -14.70
N THR A 226 -15.17 23.26 -15.22
CA THR A 226 -15.88 22.19 -14.52
C THR A 226 -15.11 21.71 -13.30
N MET A 227 -13.80 21.50 -13.43
CA MET A 227 -12.94 21.12 -12.31
C MET A 227 -12.94 22.20 -11.21
N ASP A 228 -12.75 23.47 -11.57
CA ASP A 228 -12.79 24.59 -10.62
C ASP A 228 -14.13 24.66 -9.89
N GLU A 229 -15.25 24.43 -10.59
CA GLU A 229 -16.58 24.38 -9.99
C GLU A 229 -16.73 23.21 -9.02
N ILE A 230 -16.23 22.02 -9.37
CA ILE A 230 -16.26 20.83 -8.50
C ILE A 230 -15.43 21.08 -7.25
N PHE A 231 -14.19 21.54 -7.41
CA PHE A 231 -13.32 21.85 -6.29
C PHE A 231 -13.95 22.86 -5.34
N ARG A 232 -14.40 24.01 -5.86
CA ARG A 232 -14.94 25.09 -5.03
C ARG A 232 -16.26 24.72 -4.38
N GLN A 233 -17.22 24.21 -5.15
CA GLN A 233 -18.59 24.04 -4.66
C GLN A 233 -18.80 22.72 -3.93
N ASP A 234 -18.22 21.63 -4.45
CA ASP A 234 -18.54 20.27 -4.01
C ASP A 234 -17.48 19.71 -3.04
N LEU A 235 -16.20 20.08 -3.23
CA LEU A 235 -15.11 19.64 -2.36
C LEU A 235 -14.71 20.69 -1.30
N GLY A 236 -15.20 21.92 -1.42
CA GLY A 236 -14.84 23.02 -0.51
C GLY A 236 -13.39 23.51 -0.67
N VAL A 237 -12.80 23.34 -1.85
CA VAL A 237 -11.41 23.66 -2.17
C VAL A 237 -11.31 24.91 -3.06
N GLU A 238 -11.34 26.06 -2.39
CA GLU A 238 -11.01 27.46 -2.76
C GLU A 238 -10.05 27.88 -3.90
N ASP A 239 -10.12 27.53 -5.20
CA ASP A 239 -9.09 27.83 -6.26
C ASP A 239 -8.05 26.70 -6.57
N ALA A 240 -8.46 25.42 -6.51
CA ALA A 240 -7.60 24.26 -6.25
C ALA A 240 -6.39 24.06 -7.18
N LEU A 241 -6.42 24.68 -8.34
CA LEU A 241 -5.47 24.54 -9.42
C LEU A 241 -4.57 25.77 -9.58
N ASP A 242 -4.58 26.71 -8.64
CA ASP A 242 -3.75 27.92 -8.69
C ASP A 242 -2.24 27.65 -8.56
N GLU A 243 -1.40 28.63 -8.97
CA GLU A 243 0.06 28.59 -8.85
C GLU A 243 0.55 28.62 -7.41
N VAL A 244 1.49 27.74 -7.06
CA VAL A 244 2.12 27.72 -5.74
C VAL A 244 2.85 29.04 -5.47
N SER A 245 2.30 29.84 -4.57
CA SER A 245 2.95 31.06 -4.11
C SER A 245 4.26 30.76 -3.36
N GLU A 246 5.23 31.68 -3.42
CA GLU A 246 6.51 31.56 -2.69
C GLU A 246 6.29 31.34 -1.19
N ARG A 247 5.23 31.95 -0.63
CA ARG A 247 4.83 31.77 0.75
C ARG A 247 4.36 30.35 1.03
N ALA A 248 3.48 29.80 0.17
CA ALA A 248 3.01 28.43 0.32
C ALA A 248 4.12 27.40 0.15
N GLU A 249 5.04 27.64 -0.78
CA GLU A 249 6.23 26.82 -0.94
C GLU A 249 7.08 26.81 0.33
N ARG A 250 7.35 28.00 0.89
CA ARG A 250 8.12 28.17 2.13
C ARG A 250 7.45 27.49 3.32
N ASP A 251 6.14 27.69 3.50
CA ASP A 251 5.38 27.10 4.60
C ASP A 251 5.36 25.57 4.49
N TYR A 252 5.21 25.05 3.27
CA TYR A 252 5.30 23.61 3.02
C TYR A 252 6.69 23.04 3.33
N LYS A 253 7.78 23.71 2.93
CA LYS A 253 9.15 23.30 3.29
C LYS A 253 9.36 23.23 4.80
N ILE A 254 8.85 24.21 5.54
CA ILE A 254 8.91 24.23 7.01
C ILE A 254 8.12 23.05 7.60
N ALA A 255 6.88 22.85 7.16
CA ALA A 255 6.03 21.75 7.61
C ALA A 255 6.65 20.38 7.29
N ARG A 256 7.23 20.23 6.10
CA ARG A 256 7.93 19.04 5.64
C ARG A 256 9.13 18.71 6.53
N LEU A 257 9.98 19.69 6.85
CA LEU A 257 11.12 19.47 7.74
C LEU A 257 10.67 19.12 9.17
N LYS A 258 9.68 19.83 9.70
CA LYS A 258 9.08 19.53 11.01
C LYS A 258 8.57 18.09 11.08
N TRP A 259 7.83 17.67 10.04
CA TRP A 259 7.30 16.32 9.94
C TRP A 259 8.42 15.28 9.85
N GLN A 260 9.39 15.46 8.95
CA GLN A 260 10.48 14.50 8.75
C GLN A 260 11.23 14.24 10.06
N TYR A 261 11.61 15.31 10.76
CA TYR A 261 12.45 15.24 11.96
C TYR A 261 11.67 15.17 13.29
N LYS A 262 10.34 15.05 13.25
CA LYS A 262 9.45 15.06 14.43
C LYS A 262 9.68 16.29 15.34
N LEU A 263 9.79 17.47 14.75
CA LEU A 263 10.01 18.73 15.46
C LEU A 263 8.70 19.47 15.64
N GLU A 264 8.47 20.03 16.83
CA GLU A 264 7.34 20.94 17.08
C GLU A 264 7.61 22.32 16.46
N ASP A 265 8.82 22.85 16.68
CA ASP A 265 9.28 24.13 16.15
C ASP A 265 10.70 24.04 15.58
N LEU A 266 11.02 25.01 14.70
CA LEU A 266 12.34 25.14 14.09
C LEU A 266 13.10 26.29 14.72
N ASN A 267 14.34 26.05 15.13
CA ASN A 267 15.30 27.11 15.44
C ASN A 267 15.81 27.79 14.14
N ALA A 268 16.61 28.84 14.27
CA ALA A 268 17.10 29.61 13.11
C ALA A 268 17.91 28.77 12.11
N GLU A 269 18.70 27.81 12.59
CA GLU A 269 19.48 26.91 11.73
C GLU A 269 18.57 25.94 10.97
N GLN A 270 17.61 25.32 11.68
CA GLN A 270 16.64 24.41 11.09
C GLN A 270 15.71 25.12 10.11
N LEU A 271 15.34 26.38 10.37
CA LEU A 271 14.61 27.21 9.42
C LEU A 271 15.44 27.44 8.14
N GLY A 272 16.73 27.77 8.29
CA GLY A 272 17.64 27.88 7.16
C GLY A 272 17.83 26.58 6.39
N ARG A 273 17.72 25.40 7.04
CA ARG A 273 17.69 24.09 6.37
C ARG A 273 16.40 23.89 5.59
N ALA A 274 15.25 24.22 6.17
CA ALA A 274 13.96 24.13 5.48
C ALA A 274 13.94 24.99 4.21
N GLU A 275 14.45 26.23 4.27
CA GLU A 275 14.51 27.13 3.11
C GLU A 275 15.36 26.60 1.95
N LYS A 276 16.39 25.79 2.26
CA LYS A 276 17.29 25.18 1.27
C LYS A 276 16.76 23.90 0.64
N LEU A 277 15.62 23.37 1.10
CA LEU A 277 15.00 22.23 0.47
C LEU A 277 14.67 22.56 -0.99
N THR A 278 15.05 21.66 -1.90
CA THR A 278 14.78 21.81 -3.34
C THR A 278 13.82 20.73 -3.79
N ARG A 279 12.87 21.09 -4.66
CA ARG A 279 11.99 20.10 -5.28
C ARG A 279 12.77 19.36 -6.37
N ARG A 280 12.65 18.03 -6.40
CA ARG A 280 13.29 17.15 -7.37
C ARG A 280 12.34 16.02 -7.74
N GLU A 281 12.29 15.67 -9.01
CA GLU A 281 11.64 14.44 -9.47
C GLU A 281 12.44 13.24 -8.98
N VAL A 282 11.80 12.36 -8.21
CA VAL A 282 12.46 11.19 -7.56
C VAL A 282 11.91 9.86 -8.05
N PHE A 283 10.85 9.92 -8.84
CA PHE A 283 10.20 8.82 -9.53
C PHE A 283 9.41 9.44 -10.70
N PRO A 284 9.27 8.78 -11.88
CA PRO A 284 8.61 9.38 -13.04
C PRO A 284 7.23 9.97 -12.72
N GLY A 285 7.07 11.25 -13.06
CA GLY A 285 5.90 12.05 -12.77
C GLY A 285 5.76 12.45 -11.29
N TYR A 286 6.67 12.12 -10.38
CA TYR A 286 6.55 12.36 -8.93
C TYR A 286 7.75 13.12 -8.37
N SER A 287 7.49 14.33 -7.86
CA SER A 287 8.53 15.19 -7.31
C SER A 287 8.42 15.42 -5.82
N THR A 288 9.50 15.43 -5.06
CA THR A 288 9.47 15.73 -3.62
C THR A 288 10.56 16.72 -3.22
N TYR A 289 10.52 17.23 -2.00
CA TYR A 289 11.60 18.04 -1.48
C TYR A 289 12.74 17.16 -0.96
N VAL A 290 13.95 17.53 -1.34
CA VAL A 290 15.18 16.86 -0.92
C VAL A 290 16.07 17.81 -0.13
N GLU A 291 16.75 17.26 0.86
CA GLU A 291 17.84 17.90 1.57
C GLU A 291 19.16 17.44 0.92
N ASN A 292 19.62 18.18 -0.08
CA ASN A 292 20.77 17.78 -0.89
C ASN A 292 22.01 17.53 -0.05
N GLY A 293 22.64 16.36 -0.24
CA GLY A 293 23.87 15.95 0.47
C GLY A 293 23.63 15.41 1.88
N LYS A 294 22.37 15.24 2.30
CA LYS A 294 22.07 14.71 3.64
C LYS A 294 22.57 13.29 3.84
N HIS A 295 22.57 12.48 2.79
CA HIS A 295 23.13 11.14 2.78
C HIS A 295 24.60 11.12 3.21
N GLU A 296 25.42 12.09 2.81
CA GLU A 296 26.84 12.17 3.19
C GLU A 296 27.01 12.24 4.72
N GLU A 297 26.13 12.95 5.42
CA GLU A 297 26.13 13.01 6.89
C GLU A 297 25.82 11.65 7.52
N TYR A 298 24.89 10.89 6.92
CA TYR A 298 24.56 9.55 7.42
C TYR A 298 25.70 8.58 7.16
N LEU A 299 26.29 8.58 5.96
CA LEU A 299 27.40 7.70 5.61
C LEU A 299 28.64 7.98 6.48
N ALA A 300 29.03 9.25 6.63
CA ALA A 300 30.17 9.63 7.45
C ALA A 300 30.02 9.21 8.92
N LYS A 301 28.78 9.07 9.40
CA LYS A 301 28.47 8.74 10.79
C LYS A 301 28.22 7.25 11.04
N TYR A 302 27.58 6.56 10.11
CA TYR A 302 27.09 5.19 10.29
C TYR A 302 27.77 4.17 9.39
N GLY A 303 28.61 4.61 8.46
CA GLY A 303 29.39 3.76 7.55
C GLY A 303 29.06 4.03 6.08
N GLU A 304 30.10 3.98 5.23
CA GLU A 304 29.99 4.22 3.79
C GLU A 304 29.14 3.16 3.05
N ASP A 305 28.97 1.97 3.63
CA ASP A 305 28.22 0.85 3.03
C ASP A 305 26.74 0.82 3.39
N VAL A 306 26.25 1.81 4.16
CA VAL A 306 24.84 1.90 4.57
C VAL A 306 23.98 2.24 3.36
N ARG A 307 22.92 1.45 3.15
CA ARG A 307 22.00 1.55 2.01
C ARG A 307 20.56 1.36 2.46
N ALA A 308 19.62 1.93 1.69
CA ALA A 308 18.24 1.49 1.72
C ALA A 308 18.09 0.30 0.77
N VAL A 309 17.44 -0.76 1.24
CA VAL A 309 17.37 -2.05 0.55
C VAL A 309 15.93 -2.49 0.42
N HIS A 310 15.47 -2.76 -0.79
CA HIS A 310 14.14 -3.33 -1.03
C HIS A 310 14.24 -4.84 -1.28
N MET A 311 13.43 -5.60 -0.58
CA MET A 311 13.39 -7.07 -0.69
C MET A 311 12.47 -7.48 -1.84
N LEU A 312 12.99 -8.23 -2.82
CA LEU A 312 12.18 -8.74 -3.91
C LEU A 312 11.40 -9.98 -3.47
N ASN A 313 10.10 -9.98 -3.74
CA ASN A 313 9.21 -11.12 -3.48
C ASN A 313 9.25 -12.17 -4.59
N SER A 314 9.63 -11.79 -5.81
CA SER A 314 9.62 -12.65 -6.99
C SER A 314 10.87 -12.41 -7.82
N MET A 315 11.51 -13.51 -8.21
CA MET A 315 12.73 -13.54 -9.02
C MET A 315 12.49 -13.83 -10.49
N SER A 316 11.27 -13.62 -10.97
CA SER A 316 11.05 -13.74 -12.40
C SER A 316 11.84 -12.66 -13.15
N VAL A 317 12.37 -13.05 -14.32
CA VAL A 317 13.01 -12.11 -15.27
C VAL A 317 12.09 -10.91 -15.54
N ASP A 318 10.78 -11.13 -15.64
CA ASP A 318 9.78 -10.07 -15.81
C ASP A 318 9.72 -9.09 -14.64
N SER A 319 9.80 -9.59 -13.41
CA SER A 319 9.79 -8.77 -12.19
C SER A 319 11.03 -7.87 -12.14
N VAL A 320 12.21 -8.45 -12.38
CA VAL A 320 13.48 -7.72 -12.36
C VAL A 320 13.57 -6.72 -13.51
N TYR A 321 13.20 -7.14 -14.72
CA TYR A 321 13.14 -6.27 -15.89
C TYR A 321 12.27 -5.04 -15.60
N ARG A 322 11.11 -5.23 -14.99
CA ARG A 322 10.20 -4.12 -14.63
C ARG A 322 10.83 -3.16 -13.63
N VAL A 323 11.48 -3.67 -12.58
CA VAL A 323 12.15 -2.82 -11.59
C VAL A 323 13.25 -1.98 -12.25
N LEU A 324 14.01 -2.57 -13.17
CA LEU A 324 15.10 -1.88 -13.88
C LEU A 324 14.64 -0.91 -14.97
N THR A 325 13.40 -1.00 -15.43
CA THR A 325 12.86 -0.11 -16.48
C THR A 325 11.88 0.94 -15.96
N THR A 326 11.18 0.65 -14.86
CA THR A 326 10.12 1.52 -14.32
C THR A 326 10.40 1.99 -12.89
N GLY A 327 11.37 1.38 -12.20
CA GLY A 327 11.66 1.64 -10.80
C GLY A 327 10.77 0.81 -9.85
N LEU A 328 10.84 1.13 -8.56
CA LEU A 328 9.96 0.52 -7.55
C LEU A 328 8.73 1.39 -7.37
N MET A 329 7.55 0.76 -7.30
CA MET A 329 6.26 1.44 -7.15
C MET A 329 5.53 0.94 -5.90
N SER A 330 4.86 1.85 -5.20
CA SER A 330 3.97 1.47 -4.11
C SER A 330 2.80 0.62 -4.60
N THR A 331 2.07 -0.04 -3.70
CA THR A 331 0.88 -0.83 -4.07
C THR A 331 -0.17 0.04 -4.74
N THR A 332 -0.49 1.22 -4.18
CA THR A 332 -1.43 2.15 -4.81
C THR A 332 -0.93 2.62 -6.16
N GLU A 333 0.33 3.02 -6.30
CA GLU A 333 0.91 3.46 -7.57
C GLU A 333 0.76 2.38 -8.66
N ARG A 334 1.18 1.13 -8.38
CA ARG A 334 1.04 0.01 -9.33
C ARG A 334 -0.41 -0.21 -9.76
N PHE A 335 -1.32 -0.31 -8.80
CA PHE A 335 -2.72 -0.63 -9.07
C PHE A 335 -3.39 0.47 -9.88
N SER A 336 -3.07 1.71 -9.54
CA SER A 336 -3.60 2.91 -10.15
C SER A 336 -3.14 3.09 -11.62
N ARG A 337 -2.00 2.51 -11.98
CA ARG A 337 -1.45 2.49 -13.34
C ARG A 337 -1.78 1.23 -14.12
N GLY A 338 -2.63 0.38 -13.55
CA GLY A 338 -3.16 -0.81 -14.19
C GLY A 338 -2.28 -2.06 -14.06
N VAL A 339 -1.38 -2.09 -13.06
CA VAL A 339 -0.61 -3.26 -12.67
C VAL A 339 -1.13 -3.75 -11.31
N VAL A 340 -2.18 -4.55 -11.32
CA VAL A 340 -2.85 -5.05 -10.11
C VAL A 340 -2.26 -6.41 -9.71
N LYS A 341 -1.01 -6.36 -9.22
CA LYS A 341 -0.26 -7.53 -8.74
C LYS A 341 0.12 -7.34 -7.27
N ASN A 342 -0.29 -8.24 -6.39
CA ASN A 342 0.04 -8.16 -4.96
C ASN A 342 1.56 -8.22 -4.74
N GLY A 343 2.05 -7.44 -3.78
CA GLY A 343 3.37 -7.62 -3.16
C GLY A 343 3.26 -8.57 -1.95
N ILE A 344 4.25 -8.53 -1.06
CA ILE A 344 4.31 -9.40 0.15
C ILE A 344 3.05 -9.24 1.03
N SER A 345 2.49 -8.02 1.14
CA SER A 345 1.40 -7.74 2.07
C SER A 345 0.40 -6.67 1.57
N SER A 346 0.15 -6.60 0.26
CA SER A 346 -0.59 -5.48 -0.37
C SER A 346 -1.92 -5.10 0.31
N VAL A 347 -2.75 -6.06 0.74
CA VAL A 347 -4.02 -5.76 1.43
C VAL A 347 -3.78 -5.18 2.83
N LEU A 348 -2.81 -5.70 3.58
CA LEU A 348 -2.43 -5.14 4.88
C LEU A 348 -1.86 -3.74 4.74
N ASP A 349 -1.05 -3.50 3.71
CA ASP A 349 -0.49 -2.19 3.42
C ASP A 349 -1.61 -1.17 3.08
N ILE A 350 -2.64 -1.61 2.34
CA ILE A 350 -3.80 -0.76 2.00
C ILE A 350 -4.56 -0.36 3.26
N ASP A 351 -4.83 -1.34 4.14
CA ASP A 351 -5.61 -1.12 5.35
C ASP A 351 -4.81 -0.37 6.43
N SER A 352 -3.49 -0.55 6.51
CA SER A 352 -2.61 0.17 7.43
C SER A 352 -2.27 1.59 6.92
N GLY A 353 -2.35 1.82 5.61
CA GLY A 353 -1.93 3.04 4.93
C GLY A 353 -0.47 3.03 4.46
N GLY A 354 0.22 1.89 4.56
CA GLY A 354 1.53 1.66 3.98
C GLY A 354 1.53 1.59 2.45
N ALA A 355 0.39 1.29 1.80
CA ALA A 355 0.30 1.04 0.36
C ALA A 355 0.66 2.23 -0.54
N ASP A 356 0.74 3.44 0.02
CA ASP A 356 1.25 4.64 -0.66
C ASP A 356 2.78 4.75 -0.64
N ASN A 357 3.49 3.72 -0.17
CA ASN A 357 4.93 3.74 -0.03
C ASN A 357 5.61 2.49 -0.59
N VAL A 358 6.86 2.66 -1.02
CA VAL A 358 7.82 1.58 -1.25
C VAL A 358 8.54 1.29 0.05
N PHE A 359 8.56 0.02 0.44
CA PHE A 359 9.17 -0.45 1.67
C PHE A 359 10.63 -0.79 1.44
N THR A 360 11.50 -0.34 2.34
CA THR A 360 12.93 -0.60 2.33
C THR A 360 13.42 -0.87 3.75
N ARG A 361 14.62 -1.43 3.85
CA ARG A 361 15.35 -1.66 5.10
C ARG A 361 16.65 -0.88 5.07
N ILE A 362 17.08 -0.32 6.19
CA ILE A 362 18.40 0.32 6.32
C ILE A 362 19.39 -0.78 6.68
N MET A 363 20.36 -1.05 5.81
CA MET A 363 21.30 -2.17 5.95
C MET A 363 22.71 -1.78 5.50
N ASN A 364 23.74 -2.28 6.20
CA ASN A 364 25.13 -2.23 5.72
C ASN A 364 25.49 -3.50 4.92
N ALA A 365 26.70 -3.57 4.35
CA ALA A 365 27.14 -4.72 3.55
C ALA A 365 27.11 -6.05 4.33
N GLU A 366 27.57 -6.06 5.59
CA GLU A 366 27.57 -7.25 6.45
C GLU A 366 26.16 -7.78 6.73
N GLN A 367 25.18 -6.89 6.89
CA GLN A 367 23.80 -7.28 7.08
C GLN A 367 23.18 -7.78 5.77
N ARG A 368 23.56 -7.21 4.62
CA ARG A 368 23.06 -7.61 3.31
C ARG A 368 23.56 -8.99 2.88
N SER A 369 24.80 -9.35 3.21
CA SER A 369 25.33 -10.69 2.89
C SER A 369 24.58 -11.81 3.60
N LYS A 370 23.93 -11.51 4.74
CA LYS A 370 23.13 -12.47 5.52
C LYS A 370 21.69 -12.61 5.05
N ILE A 371 21.27 -11.83 4.04
CA ILE A 371 19.91 -11.89 3.51
C ILE A 371 19.81 -13.04 2.51
N GLN A 372 18.85 -13.95 2.71
CA GLN A 372 18.56 -15.01 1.74
C GLN A 372 17.79 -14.49 0.52
N ASN A 373 16.80 -13.59 0.68
CA ASN A 373 16.07 -13.06 -0.47
C ASN A 373 16.95 -12.13 -1.31
N HIS A 374 16.59 -12.01 -2.57
CA HIS A 374 17.17 -11.05 -3.51
C HIS A 374 16.79 -9.62 -3.15
N ALA A 375 17.71 -8.69 -3.41
CA ALA A 375 17.63 -7.34 -2.87
C ALA A 375 17.95 -6.28 -3.91
N VAL A 376 17.10 -5.27 -4.02
CA VAL A 376 17.42 -4.03 -4.74
C VAL A 376 18.13 -3.11 -3.78
N VAL A 377 19.39 -2.82 -4.06
CA VAL A 377 20.22 -1.89 -3.29
C VAL A 377 20.11 -0.52 -3.93
N LEU A 378 19.72 0.47 -3.12
CA LEU A 378 19.51 1.84 -3.58
C LEU A 378 20.70 2.71 -3.24
N LYS A 379 21.09 3.56 -4.19
CA LYS A 379 22.13 4.58 -4.02
C LYS A 379 21.84 5.44 -2.78
N PRO A 380 22.88 5.84 -2.03
CA PRO A 380 22.71 6.54 -0.75
C PRO A 380 21.96 7.87 -0.86
N GLU A 381 21.98 8.53 -2.03
CA GLU A 381 21.24 9.76 -2.33
C GLU A 381 19.73 9.63 -2.09
N ILE A 382 19.19 8.40 -2.02
CA ILE A 382 17.80 8.19 -1.61
C ILE A 382 17.51 8.78 -0.21
N PHE A 383 18.51 8.85 0.68
CA PHE A 383 18.39 9.42 2.01
C PHE A 383 18.27 10.95 2.02
N ASP A 384 18.51 11.63 0.90
CA ASP A 384 18.25 13.07 0.76
C ASP A 384 16.76 13.38 0.70
N ARG A 385 15.93 12.39 0.33
CA ARG A 385 14.48 12.56 0.30
C ARG A 385 13.92 12.90 1.68
N THR A 386 12.85 13.69 1.70
CA THR A 386 12.14 14.08 2.95
C THR A 386 10.71 13.56 3.01
N ASP A 387 10.36 12.60 2.15
CA ASP A 387 9.04 11.97 2.06
C ASP A 387 9.04 10.52 2.48
N TRP A 388 9.85 10.22 3.49
CA TRP A 388 9.89 8.91 4.11
C TRP A 388 9.77 8.97 5.62
N TYR A 389 9.24 7.90 6.18
CA TYR A 389 9.22 7.66 7.62
C TYR A 389 9.70 6.25 7.90
N ALA A 390 10.02 5.94 9.15
CA ALA A 390 10.57 4.63 9.49
C ALA A 390 10.10 4.10 10.84
N TYR A 391 10.12 2.78 10.96
CA TYR A 391 9.94 2.01 12.17
C TYR A 391 11.13 1.05 12.35
N ASN A 392 11.46 0.72 13.59
CA ASN A 392 12.47 -0.32 13.87
C ASN A 392 11.86 -1.72 14.01
N VAL A 393 10.62 -1.90 13.57
CA VAL A 393 9.83 -3.14 13.64
C VAL A 393 8.80 -3.14 12.50
N ASP A 394 8.39 -4.32 12.07
CA ASP A 394 7.32 -4.49 11.08
C ASP A 394 6.04 -3.81 11.59
N SER A 395 5.61 -2.82 10.84
CA SER A 395 4.42 -2.01 11.12
C SER A 395 3.50 -1.93 9.90
N TYR A 396 3.75 -2.70 8.84
CA TYR A 396 3.07 -2.59 7.54
C TYR A 396 3.01 -1.15 7.03
N GLY A 397 4.01 -0.31 7.37
CA GLY A 397 3.99 1.11 7.05
C GLY A 397 2.81 1.88 7.64
N SER A 398 2.21 1.40 8.73
CA SER A 398 0.96 1.93 9.28
C SER A 398 0.99 3.45 9.46
N THR A 399 -0.07 4.11 9.03
CA THR A 399 -0.33 5.54 9.28
C THR A 399 -1.38 5.75 10.36
N ASN A 400 -1.89 4.68 11.00
CA ASN A 400 -2.83 4.77 12.10
C ASN A 400 -2.21 5.55 13.27
N GLU A 401 -2.95 6.51 13.83
CA GLU A 401 -2.44 7.48 14.82
C GLU A 401 -1.63 6.82 15.95
N ALA A 402 -2.18 5.78 16.57
CA ALA A 402 -1.54 5.11 17.71
C ALA A 402 -0.20 4.47 17.33
N HIS A 403 -0.08 3.96 16.10
CA HIS A 403 1.14 3.34 15.59
C HIS A 403 2.11 4.39 15.02
N PHE A 404 1.59 5.36 14.28
CA PHE A 404 2.36 6.40 13.60
C PHE A 404 3.06 7.35 14.58
N ALA A 405 2.50 7.55 15.77
CA ALA A 405 3.19 8.24 16.86
C ALA A 405 4.54 7.59 17.20
N GLY A 406 4.63 6.26 17.06
CA GLY A 406 5.81 5.43 17.30
C GLY A 406 6.88 5.47 16.20
N ARG A 407 6.63 6.14 15.06
CA ARG A 407 7.64 6.28 14.00
C ARG A 407 8.88 6.99 14.52
N LEU A 408 10.03 6.69 13.94
CA LEU A 408 11.31 7.26 14.35
C LEU A 408 11.68 8.45 13.45
N ALA A 409 12.35 9.44 14.05
CA ALA A 409 13.03 10.48 13.29
C ALA A 409 14.28 9.89 12.61
N PRO A 410 14.79 10.52 11.53
CA PRO A 410 15.90 9.96 10.76
C PRO A 410 17.12 9.57 11.60
N GLU A 411 17.66 10.48 12.40
CA GLU A 411 18.80 10.21 13.29
C GLU A 411 18.54 9.03 14.24
N GLU A 412 17.31 8.88 14.72
CA GLU A 412 16.95 7.83 15.67
C GLU A 412 16.88 6.45 15.02
N ILE A 413 16.33 6.33 13.80
CA ILE A 413 16.30 5.05 13.09
C ILE A 413 17.73 4.62 12.73
N PHE A 414 18.55 5.50 12.14
CA PHE A 414 19.94 5.16 11.80
C PHE A 414 20.74 4.76 13.04
N ARG A 415 20.56 5.46 14.16
CA ARG A 415 21.21 5.08 15.43
C ARG A 415 20.78 3.70 15.94
N ARG A 416 19.50 3.32 15.82
CA ARG A 416 19.02 1.99 16.25
C ARG A 416 19.46 0.88 15.32
N THR A 417 19.51 1.15 14.02
CA THR A 417 19.76 0.13 13.01
C THR A 417 21.26 -0.05 12.76
N MET A 418 22.06 1.03 12.81
CA MET A 418 23.50 1.04 12.51
C MET A 418 24.39 1.35 13.73
N GLY A 419 23.87 1.97 14.79
CA GLY A 419 24.67 2.39 15.94
C GLY A 419 25.02 1.27 16.93
N ASP A 420 24.25 0.18 16.92
CA ASP A 420 24.51 -1.04 17.70
C ASP A 420 24.06 -2.27 16.91
N LEU A 421 24.97 -2.81 16.10
CA LEU A 421 24.67 -3.92 15.20
C LEU A 421 24.22 -5.20 15.92
N LYS A 422 24.54 -5.36 17.22
CA LYS A 422 24.08 -6.50 18.02
C LYS A 422 22.58 -6.51 18.27
N HIS A 423 21.95 -5.34 18.24
CA HIS A 423 20.50 -5.18 18.42
C HIS A 423 19.81 -4.70 17.15
N TYR A 424 20.43 -4.95 15.99
CA TYR A 424 19.82 -4.69 14.70
C TYR A 424 18.48 -5.43 14.59
N SER A 425 17.47 -4.73 14.07
CA SER A 425 16.16 -5.29 13.76
C SER A 425 16.08 -5.56 12.27
N ALA A 426 16.03 -6.83 11.88
CA ALA A 426 15.80 -7.24 10.49
C ALA A 426 14.43 -6.74 9.97
N ASP A 427 13.49 -6.47 10.87
CA ASP A 427 12.15 -5.98 10.57
C ASP A 427 12.06 -4.45 10.59
N ASN A 428 13.19 -3.72 10.53
CA ASN A 428 13.11 -2.28 10.32
C ASN A 428 12.45 -1.97 8.97
N GLU A 429 11.59 -0.95 8.95
CA GLU A 429 10.88 -0.52 7.76
C GLU A 429 11.12 0.96 7.55
N GLN A 430 11.55 1.34 6.35
CA GLN A 430 11.62 2.70 5.85
C GLN A 430 10.72 2.81 4.62
N MET A 431 9.78 3.76 4.66
CA MET A 431 8.67 3.87 3.72
C MET A 431 8.84 5.13 2.87
N PHE A 432 9.21 4.99 1.59
CA PHE A 432 9.32 6.11 0.65
C PHE A 432 8.01 6.28 -0.12
N ARG A 433 7.45 7.50 -0.13
CA ARG A 433 6.17 7.77 -0.81
C ARG A 433 6.21 7.52 -2.32
N THR A 434 5.10 7.01 -2.84
CA THR A 434 4.74 6.77 -4.26
C THR A 434 5.63 5.78 -5.00
N GLY A 435 6.93 6.06 -5.13
CA GLY A 435 7.85 5.23 -5.89
C GLY A 435 9.31 5.64 -5.69
N ILE A 436 10.20 4.83 -6.25
CA ILE A 436 11.64 5.05 -6.28
C ILE A 436 12.10 4.85 -7.72
N GLY A 437 12.57 5.92 -8.36
CA GLY A 437 12.98 5.89 -9.77
C GLY A 437 14.19 4.98 -10.02
N VAL A 438 14.31 4.50 -11.26
CA VAL A 438 15.42 3.64 -11.72
C VAL A 438 16.78 4.27 -11.43
N ASP A 439 16.90 5.60 -11.48
CA ASP A 439 18.12 6.34 -11.19
C ASP A 439 18.70 6.09 -9.80
N TYR A 440 17.86 5.68 -8.84
CA TYR A 440 18.29 5.32 -7.48
C TYR A 440 18.76 3.87 -7.37
N ILE A 441 18.57 3.01 -8.37
CA ILE A 441 19.03 1.62 -8.31
C ILE A 441 20.55 1.61 -8.48
N GLU A 442 21.24 1.11 -7.45
CA GLU A 442 22.69 0.89 -7.46
C GLU A 442 23.01 -0.52 -7.92
N ALA A 443 22.31 -1.52 -7.38
CA ALA A 443 22.47 -2.91 -7.75
C ALA A 443 21.19 -3.71 -7.46
N ILE A 444 21.07 -4.87 -8.09
CA ILE A 444 20.22 -5.95 -7.65
C ILE A 444 21.16 -7.07 -7.22
N GLU A 445 21.23 -7.29 -5.92
CA GLU A 445 22.00 -8.36 -5.29
C GLU A 445 21.20 -9.66 -5.36
N VAL A 446 21.79 -10.68 -5.98
CA VAL A 446 21.16 -11.96 -6.29
C VAL A 446 21.97 -13.14 -5.76
N ASP A 447 21.37 -14.33 -5.69
CA ASP A 447 22.14 -15.56 -5.46
C ASP A 447 23.10 -15.80 -6.65
N GLU A 448 24.30 -16.30 -6.38
CA GLU A 448 25.27 -16.63 -7.43
C GLU A 448 24.68 -17.60 -8.48
N LEU A 449 23.89 -18.58 -8.04
CA LEU A 449 23.29 -19.59 -8.91
C LEU A 449 22.25 -19.01 -9.88
N ASP A 450 21.53 -17.97 -9.46
CA ASP A 450 20.44 -17.37 -10.23
C ASP A 450 20.93 -16.28 -11.20
N ARG A 451 22.15 -15.78 -11.01
CA ARG A 451 22.66 -14.60 -11.70
C ARG A 451 22.72 -14.76 -13.22
N ASP A 452 23.27 -15.87 -13.70
CA ASP A 452 23.53 -16.05 -15.14
C ASP A 452 22.24 -16.25 -15.93
N GLU A 453 21.28 -17.02 -15.38
CA GLU A 453 19.95 -17.20 -15.97
C GLU A 453 19.20 -15.87 -16.04
N LEU A 454 19.25 -15.08 -14.97
CA LEU A 454 18.63 -13.76 -14.92
C LEU A 454 19.22 -12.81 -15.97
N LEU A 455 20.55 -12.77 -16.09
CA LEU A 455 21.24 -11.95 -17.09
C LEU A 455 20.90 -12.35 -18.52
N GLU A 456 20.84 -13.65 -18.81
CA GLU A 456 20.43 -14.15 -20.12
C GLU A 456 19.00 -13.70 -20.44
N GLY A 457 18.05 -13.93 -19.52
CA GLY A 457 16.66 -13.53 -19.71
C GLY A 457 16.47 -12.01 -19.89
N LEU A 458 17.22 -11.19 -19.16
CA LEU A 458 17.17 -9.74 -19.31
C LEU A 458 17.72 -9.27 -20.66
N ARG A 459 18.79 -9.90 -21.15
CA ARG A 459 19.35 -9.62 -22.48
C ARG A 459 18.41 -10.06 -23.61
N GLU A 460 17.73 -11.20 -23.46
CA GLU A 460 16.70 -11.65 -24.40
C GLU A 460 15.55 -10.65 -24.51
N LYS A 461 15.24 -9.95 -23.42
CA LYS A 461 14.30 -8.81 -23.37
C LYS A 461 14.90 -7.49 -23.86
N GLY A 462 16.14 -7.49 -24.37
CA GLY A 462 16.78 -6.30 -24.92
C GLY A 462 17.41 -5.36 -23.88
N LEU A 463 17.42 -5.73 -22.59
CA LEU A 463 18.06 -4.91 -21.56
C LEU A 463 19.54 -5.26 -21.44
N SER A 464 20.41 -4.35 -21.93
CA SER A 464 21.87 -4.50 -21.84
C SER A 464 22.54 -3.48 -20.92
N GLU A 465 21.86 -2.38 -20.62
CA GLU A 465 22.36 -1.31 -19.76
C GLU A 465 21.24 -0.69 -18.92
N VAL A 466 21.59 -0.20 -17.72
CA VAL A 466 20.70 0.55 -16.83
C VAL A 466 21.49 1.74 -16.30
N ASN A 467 20.94 2.95 -16.41
CA ASN A 467 21.60 4.19 -16.00
C ASN A 467 23.01 4.37 -16.60
N GLY A 468 23.21 3.93 -17.85
CA GLY A 468 24.49 3.97 -18.55
C GLY A 468 25.55 2.98 -18.05
N ARG A 469 25.16 2.02 -17.20
CA ARG A 469 26.02 0.93 -16.72
C ARG A 469 25.63 -0.40 -17.37
N PRO A 470 26.58 -1.24 -17.77
CA PRO A 470 26.28 -2.60 -18.23
C PRO A 470 25.46 -3.38 -17.20
N ILE A 471 24.51 -4.19 -17.66
CA ILE A 471 23.60 -4.92 -16.78
C ILE A 471 24.34 -5.90 -15.85
N GLU A 472 25.53 -6.36 -16.24
CA GLU A 472 26.40 -7.22 -15.43
C GLU A 472 27.01 -6.50 -14.22
N GLU A 473 27.13 -5.17 -14.27
CA GLU A 473 27.54 -4.36 -13.12
C GLU A 473 26.38 -4.05 -12.18
N VAL A 474 25.15 -4.18 -12.66
CA VAL A 474 23.93 -3.90 -11.91
C VAL A 474 23.40 -5.16 -11.23
N ILE A 475 23.44 -6.32 -11.89
CA ILE A 475 23.11 -7.60 -11.28
C ILE A 475 24.38 -8.19 -10.64
N VAL A 476 24.42 -8.21 -9.31
CA VAL A 476 25.60 -8.59 -8.53
C VAL A 476 25.32 -9.88 -7.77
N ALA A 477 26.18 -10.91 -7.93
CA ALA A 477 26.08 -12.12 -7.13
C ALA A 477 26.56 -11.84 -5.70
N ARG A 478 25.84 -12.39 -4.72
CA ARG A 478 26.29 -12.45 -3.33
C ARG A 478 27.04 -13.74 -3.10
N GLU A 479 28.25 -13.63 -2.55
CA GLU A 479 29.00 -14.76 -2.03
C GLU A 479 28.53 -15.02 -0.60
N PHE A 480 28.10 -16.25 -0.31
CA PHE A 480 27.87 -16.71 1.08
C PHE A 480 29.20 -17.26 1.62
N ASP A 481 29.68 -16.71 2.72
CA ASP A 481 30.83 -17.30 3.41
C ASP A 481 30.41 -18.63 4.03
N GLU A 482 30.98 -19.74 3.55
CA GLU A 482 30.73 -21.12 4.06
C GLU A 482 31.20 -21.33 5.52
N ASP A 483 31.82 -20.34 6.16
CA ASP A 483 32.50 -20.46 7.46
C ASP A 483 31.63 -20.04 8.67
N ASP A 484 30.36 -19.64 8.47
CA ASP A 484 29.45 -19.19 9.55
C ASP A 484 28.64 -20.35 10.21
N GLU A 485 29.07 -21.61 10.08
CA GLU A 485 28.43 -22.76 10.76
C GLU A 485 28.73 -22.84 12.28
N ASP A 486 29.60 -21.97 12.83
CA ASP A 486 30.13 -22.10 14.21
C ASP A 486 29.70 -20.97 15.19
N ASP A 487 28.91 -19.97 14.78
CA ASP A 487 28.46 -18.84 15.64
C ASP A 487 26.96 -18.92 16.03
N ASP A 488 26.39 -20.13 16.04
CA ASP A 488 25.00 -20.44 16.41
C ASP A 488 24.65 -20.22 17.90
N ASP A 489 25.63 -19.94 18.77
CA ASP A 489 25.42 -19.92 20.23
C ASP A 489 25.10 -18.53 20.83
N ASP A 490 25.21 -17.41 20.10
CA ASP A 490 24.86 -16.06 20.62
C ASP A 490 23.44 -15.58 20.23
N TRP A 491 22.70 -16.37 19.44
CA TRP A 491 21.33 -16.05 18.98
C TRP A 491 20.21 -16.61 19.85
N ARG A 492 20.51 -17.34 20.93
CA ARG A 492 19.48 -17.92 21.84
C ARG A 492 18.73 -16.90 22.72
N ASP A 493 19.04 -15.61 22.65
CA ASP A 493 18.31 -14.53 23.34
C ASP A 493 17.37 -13.74 22.40
N TRP A 494 17.16 -14.25 21.18
CA TRP A 494 16.35 -13.60 20.14
C TRP A 494 14.97 -14.26 19.96
N GLY A 495 14.14 -14.16 21.00
CA GLY A 495 12.77 -14.66 20.89
C GLY A 495 12.01 -14.81 22.20
N ASN A 496 11.87 -13.75 23.00
CA ASN A 496 10.75 -13.71 23.95
C ASN A 496 9.53 -13.07 23.27
N PHE A 497 8.94 -13.88 22.40
CA PHE A 497 7.61 -13.70 21.86
C PHE A 497 6.59 -13.91 22.99
N GLU A 498 6.01 -12.83 23.51
CA GLU A 498 4.72 -12.96 24.20
C GLU A 498 3.64 -13.25 23.13
N GLY A 499 3.54 -14.53 22.76
CA GLY A 499 2.57 -14.98 21.77
C GLY A 499 2.58 -16.45 21.34
N ALA A 500 3.20 -17.38 22.08
CA ALA A 500 3.33 -18.84 21.79
C ALA A 500 4.46 -19.22 20.82
N GLY A 501 5.55 -19.78 21.36
CA GLY A 501 6.84 -19.90 20.69
C GLY A 501 6.91 -20.85 19.48
N GLU A 502 7.24 -20.26 18.33
CA GLU A 502 7.99 -20.87 17.23
C GLU A 502 9.09 -19.89 16.82
N SER A 503 10.29 -20.38 16.51
CA SER A 503 11.40 -19.55 16.02
C SER A 503 11.13 -19.10 14.57
N VAL A 504 11.75 -18.01 14.12
CA VAL A 504 11.60 -17.52 12.74
C VAL A 504 12.12 -18.57 11.73
N GLU A 505 13.15 -19.33 12.09
CA GLU A 505 13.68 -20.44 11.30
C GLU A 505 12.70 -21.61 11.23
N ASP A 506 12.07 -21.98 12.35
CA ASP A 506 11.02 -22.99 12.35
C ASP A 506 9.82 -22.55 11.52
N PHE A 507 9.43 -21.27 11.58
CA PHE A 507 8.32 -20.72 10.79
C PHE A 507 8.62 -20.72 9.29
N LEU A 508 9.83 -20.31 8.88
CA LEU A 508 10.25 -20.30 7.47
C LEU A 508 10.42 -21.73 6.94
N ALA A 509 11.05 -22.63 7.69
CA ALA A 509 11.19 -24.03 7.32
C ALA A 509 9.83 -24.73 7.25
N GLN A 510 8.90 -24.40 8.14
CA GLN A 510 7.53 -24.90 8.07
C GLN A 510 6.80 -24.36 6.83
N ASN A 511 6.92 -23.07 6.51
CA ASN A 511 6.27 -22.50 5.33
C ASN A 511 6.83 -23.04 4.03
N LEU A 512 8.15 -23.21 3.92
CA LEU A 512 8.77 -23.83 2.75
C LEU A 512 8.30 -25.28 2.58
N ARG A 513 8.28 -26.07 3.66
CA ARG A 513 7.73 -27.43 3.65
C ARG A 513 6.24 -27.48 3.27
N LYS A 514 5.45 -26.48 3.69
CA LYS A 514 4.03 -26.37 3.32
C LYS A 514 3.88 -26.08 1.82
N GLN A 515 4.72 -25.21 1.24
CA GLN A 515 4.70 -24.92 -0.20
C GLN A 515 5.12 -26.13 -1.04
N GLU A 516 6.23 -26.79 -0.69
CA GLU A 516 6.65 -28.04 -1.35
C GLU A 516 5.56 -29.11 -1.26
N ARG A 517 4.86 -29.18 -0.12
CA ARG A 517 3.77 -30.12 0.09
C ARG A 517 2.53 -29.80 -0.76
N ILE A 518 2.20 -28.52 -0.92
CA ILE A 518 1.11 -28.05 -1.80
C ILE A 518 1.42 -28.40 -3.26
N GLU A 519 2.64 -28.16 -3.72
CA GLU A 519 3.08 -28.50 -5.07
C GLU A 519 3.03 -30.00 -5.33
N ALA A 520 3.49 -30.81 -4.37
CA ALA A 520 3.43 -32.28 -4.46
C ALA A 520 1.97 -32.80 -4.51
N ILE A 521 1.03 -32.11 -3.87
CA ILE A 521 -0.41 -32.40 -4.00
C ILE A 521 -0.87 -32.05 -5.42
N TYR A 522 -0.57 -30.87 -5.98
CA TYR A 522 -1.00 -30.52 -7.33
C TYR A 522 -0.37 -31.39 -8.42
N ASN A 523 0.87 -31.84 -8.23
CA ASN A 523 1.62 -32.66 -9.18
C ASN A 523 1.22 -34.15 -9.19
N GLY A 524 0.33 -34.59 -8.30
CA GLY A 524 -0.10 -35.99 -8.27
C GLY A 524 0.78 -36.92 -7.44
N GLU A 525 1.76 -36.37 -6.72
CA GLU A 525 2.74 -37.11 -5.94
C GLU A 525 2.18 -37.51 -4.56
N VAL A 526 1.25 -36.71 -4.02
CA VAL A 526 0.57 -36.94 -2.75
C VAL A 526 -0.91 -37.25 -2.96
N LYS A 527 -1.25 -38.55 -2.90
CA LYS A 527 -2.60 -39.04 -3.24
C LYS A 527 -3.62 -38.95 -2.11
N GLU A 528 -3.16 -38.79 -0.87
CA GLU A 528 -4.00 -38.67 0.32
C GLU A 528 -3.31 -37.81 1.39
N VAL A 529 -4.09 -36.98 2.09
CA VAL A 529 -3.66 -36.24 3.29
C VAL A 529 -4.72 -36.40 4.39
N SER A 530 -4.39 -36.05 5.63
CA SER A 530 -5.40 -35.95 6.70
C SER A 530 -6.15 -34.61 6.66
N LEU A 531 -7.36 -34.53 7.20
CA LEU A 531 -8.08 -33.26 7.28
C LEU A 531 -7.27 -32.17 8.02
N GLY A 532 -6.58 -32.52 9.11
CA GLY A 532 -5.74 -31.57 9.85
C GLY A 532 -4.54 -31.05 9.03
N GLU A 533 -3.93 -31.91 8.21
CA GLU A 533 -2.87 -31.51 7.28
C GLU A 533 -3.43 -30.61 6.17
N LEU A 534 -4.58 -30.95 5.59
CA LEU A 534 -5.23 -30.14 4.56
C LEU A 534 -5.56 -28.72 5.08
N THR A 535 -6.12 -28.64 6.29
CA THR A 535 -6.42 -27.36 6.96
C THR A 535 -5.14 -26.56 7.21
N ALA A 536 -4.08 -27.18 7.74
CA ALA A 536 -2.82 -26.50 8.02
C ALA A 536 -2.09 -25.99 6.76
N LEU A 537 -2.31 -26.65 5.61
CA LEU A 537 -1.84 -26.20 4.30
C LEU A 537 -2.72 -25.06 3.75
N ALA A 538 -4.05 -25.17 3.86
CA ALA A 538 -4.96 -24.12 3.44
C ALA A 538 -4.80 -22.83 4.27
N GLU A 539 -4.45 -22.94 5.56
CA GLU A 539 -4.12 -21.81 6.44
C GLU A 539 -2.86 -21.05 6.02
N SER A 540 -2.03 -21.65 5.15
CA SER A 540 -0.86 -20.98 4.56
C SER A 540 -1.20 -20.13 3.32
N SER A 541 -2.45 -20.16 2.87
CA SER A 541 -2.96 -19.37 1.73
C SER A 541 -3.64 -18.08 2.18
N GLU A 542 -3.63 -17.08 1.29
CA GLU A 542 -4.33 -15.78 1.47
C GLU A 542 -5.85 -15.94 1.58
N ASP A 543 -6.43 -16.94 0.89
CA ASP A 543 -7.83 -17.37 1.06
C ASP A 543 -7.85 -18.84 1.49
N PHE A 544 -8.23 -19.07 2.75
CA PHE A 544 -8.34 -20.40 3.33
C PHE A 544 -9.39 -21.25 2.60
N ASN A 545 -10.55 -20.69 2.26
CA ASN A 545 -11.67 -21.44 1.71
C ASN A 545 -11.38 -21.89 0.28
N ASP A 546 -10.81 -21.00 -0.54
CA ASP A 546 -10.43 -21.32 -1.92
C ASP A 546 -9.25 -22.29 -1.96
N ALA A 547 -8.26 -22.13 -1.08
CA ALA A 547 -7.15 -23.08 -0.98
C ALA A 547 -7.62 -24.45 -0.47
N PHE A 548 -8.51 -24.48 0.52
CA PHE A 548 -9.08 -25.72 1.03
C PHE A 548 -9.85 -26.47 -0.06
N VAL A 549 -10.68 -25.77 -0.84
CA VAL A 549 -11.42 -26.34 -1.97
C VAL A 549 -10.46 -26.84 -3.06
N SER A 550 -9.51 -26.02 -3.49
CA SER A 550 -8.58 -26.37 -4.57
C SER A 550 -7.69 -27.56 -4.23
N LEU A 551 -7.16 -27.60 -3.00
CA LEU A 551 -6.37 -28.74 -2.51
C LEU A 551 -7.23 -30.00 -2.37
N ALA A 552 -8.47 -29.87 -1.87
CA ALA A 552 -9.40 -30.99 -1.78
C ALA A 552 -9.76 -31.57 -3.16
N GLU A 553 -9.98 -30.71 -4.17
CA GLU A 553 -10.23 -31.13 -5.55
C GLU A 553 -9.04 -31.85 -6.17
N ALA A 554 -7.81 -31.35 -5.94
CA ALA A 554 -6.59 -32.01 -6.40
C ALA A 554 -6.46 -33.43 -5.82
N ILE A 555 -6.74 -33.59 -4.52
CA ILE A 555 -6.69 -34.88 -3.82
C ILE A 555 -7.82 -35.81 -4.28
N MET A 556 -9.02 -35.27 -4.52
CA MET A 556 -10.14 -36.03 -5.09
C MET A 556 -9.80 -36.58 -6.47
N GLY A 557 -9.17 -35.77 -7.33
CA GLY A 557 -8.71 -36.16 -8.66
C GLY A 557 -7.69 -37.31 -8.67
N GLN A 558 -7.06 -37.56 -7.52
CA GLN A 558 -6.03 -38.58 -7.33
C GLN A 558 -6.50 -39.81 -6.53
N GLY A 559 -7.79 -39.85 -6.15
CA GLY A 559 -8.41 -40.97 -5.47
C GLY A 559 -8.50 -40.86 -3.94
N GLY A 560 -8.05 -39.75 -3.34
CA GLY A 560 -8.08 -39.52 -1.89
C GLY A 560 -9.40 -39.00 -1.31
N GLY A 561 -10.40 -38.73 -2.16
CA GLY A 561 -11.67 -38.11 -1.76
C GLY A 561 -12.49 -38.89 -0.72
N VAL A 562 -12.43 -40.24 -0.73
CA VAL A 562 -13.19 -41.09 0.22
C VAL A 562 -12.70 -40.90 1.66
N LYS A 563 -11.39 -40.83 1.85
CA LYS A 563 -10.79 -40.61 3.16
C LYS A 563 -11.07 -39.19 3.65
N LEU A 564 -10.88 -38.19 2.78
CA LEU A 564 -11.14 -36.79 3.13
C LEU A 564 -12.60 -36.57 3.53
N LYS A 565 -13.55 -37.16 2.79
CA LYS A 565 -14.97 -37.19 3.15
C LYS A 565 -15.19 -37.79 4.55
N THR A 566 -14.58 -38.93 4.84
CA THR A 566 -14.75 -39.66 6.11
C THR A 566 -14.20 -38.85 7.30
N ASP A 567 -13.05 -38.20 7.11
CA ASP A 567 -12.44 -37.33 8.12
C ASP A 567 -13.32 -36.10 8.39
N LEU A 568 -13.87 -35.48 7.33
CA LEU A 568 -14.82 -34.36 7.42
C LEU A 568 -16.12 -34.75 8.13
N GLU A 569 -16.75 -35.86 7.76
CA GLU A 569 -17.96 -36.37 8.44
C GLU A 569 -17.69 -36.61 9.94
N THR A 570 -16.53 -37.17 10.27
CA THR A 570 -16.14 -37.42 11.67
C THR A 570 -15.92 -36.12 12.44
N HIS A 571 -15.19 -35.17 11.86
CA HIS A 571 -14.86 -33.90 12.52
C HIS A 571 -16.12 -33.03 12.70
N LEU A 572 -16.90 -32.84 11.65
CA LEU A 572 -18.11 -32.02 11.69
C LEU A 572 -19.17 -32.64 12.62
N GLY A 573 -19.26 -33.97 12.71
CA GLY A 573 -20.14 -34.65 13.67
C GLY A 573 -19.73 -34.46 15.14
N GLN A 574 -18.47 -34.09 15.42
CA GLN A 574 -18.00 -33.78 16.78
C GLN A 574 -18.15 -32.30 17.14
N VAL A 575 -18.08 -31.41 16.15
CA VAL A 575 -18.00 -29.96 16.36
C VAL A 575 -19.36 -29.27 16.20
N LEU A 576 -20.22 -29.76 15.29
CA LEU A 576 -21.50 -29.12 14.99
C LEU A 576 -22.65 -29.67 15.85
N GLY A 577 -23.54 -28.78 16.28
CA GLY A 577 -24.76 -29.15 16.97
C GLY A 577 -25.83 -29.70 16.03
N ALA A 578 -26.87 -30.35 16.58
CA ALA A 578 -27.99 -30.88 15.79
C ALA A 578 -28.74 -29.76 15.03
N GLU A 579 -28.80 -28.53 15.55
CA GLU A 579 -29.41 -27.40 14.85
C GLU A 579 -28.56 -26.96 13.64
N ASP A 580 -27.24 -26.88 13.79
CA ASP A 580 -26.32 -26.52 12.70
C ASP A 580 -26.34 -27.58 11.58
N LEU A 581 -26.36 -28.87 11.95
CA LEU A 581 -26.49 -29.97 11.00
C LEU A 581 -27.84 -29.95 10.27
N ALA A 582 -28.92 -29.52 10.94
CA ALA A 582 -30.24 -29.35 10.30
C ALA A 582 -30.21 -28.23 9.26
N ASP A 583 -29.57 -27.09 9.59
CA ASP A 583 -29.42 -25.97 8.69
C ASP A 583 -28.61 -26.39 7.44
N LEU A 584 -27.47 -27.06 7.61
CA LEU A 584 -26.64 -27.56 6.51
C LEU A 584 -27.35 -28.65 5.66
N ALA A 585 -28.09 -29.56 6.29
CA ALA A 585 -28.92 -30.54 5.58
C ALA A 585 -29.95 -29.85 4.67
N SER A 586 -30.54 -28.76 5.16
CA SER A 586 -31.50 -27.93 4.42
C SER A 586 -30.86 -26.94 3.43
N GLY A 587 -29.52 -26.89 3.33
CA GLY A 587 -28.79 -26.00 2.43
C GLY A 587 -28.66 -24.56 2.93
N LYS A 588 -28.81 -24.34 4.24
CA LYS A 588 -28.64 -23.05 4.90
C LYS A 588 -27.33 -23.04 5.68
N LEU A 589 -26.74 -21.86 5.80
CA LEU A 589 -25.56 -21.65 6.64
C LEU A 589 -25.99 -21.56 8.12
N PRO A 590 -25.32 -22.24 9.05
CA PRO A 590 -25.57 -22.07 10.48
C PRO A 590 -25.22 -20.66 10.94
N LYS A 591 -25.88 -20.21 12.01
CA LYS A 591 -25.92 -18.79 12.41
C LYS A 591 -24.57 -18.18 12.82
N ASP A 592 -23.66 -19.01 13.33
CA ASP A 592 -22.37 -18.58 13.87
C ASP A 592 -21.20 -18.72 12.87
N PHE A 593 -21.50 -19.13 11.63
CA PHE A 593 -20.50 -19.29 10.56
C PHE A 593 -20.50 -18.09 9.61
N ALA A 594 -19.34 -17.76 9.07
CA ALA A 594 -19.20 -16.64 8.13
C ALA A 594 -19.84 -17.01 6.78
N PRO A 595 -20.44 -16.05 6.05
CA PRO A 595 -21.03 -16.31 4.74
C PRO A 595 -20.12 -17.05 3.75
N ASN A 596 -18.80 -16.84 3.83
CA ASN A 596 -17.80 -17.48 2.98
C ASN A 596 -17.63 -18.98 3.30
N ASP A 597 -17.93 -19.42 4.53
CA ASP A 597 -17.85 -20.82 4.93
C ASP A 597 -18.91 -21.68 4.22
N LEU A 598 -19.99 -21.05 3.72
CA LEU A 598 -21.03 -21.72 2.94
C LEU A 598 -20.45 -22.38 1.68
N GLY A 599 -19.43 -21.78 1.06
CA GLY A 599 -18.75 -22.35 -0.10
C GLY A 599 -18.12 -23.71 0.22
N VAL A 600 -17.42 -23.81 1.35
CA VAL A 600 -16.78 -25.05 1.81
C VAL A 600 -17.82 -26.10 2.19
N PHE A 601 -18.92 -25.73 2.85
CA PHE A 601 -19.99 -26.67 3.17
C PHE A 601 -20.76 -27.16 1.94
N LEU A 602 -20.99 -26.30 0.96
CA LEU A 602 -21.59 -26.68 -0.32
C LEU A 602 -20.66 -27.58 -1.13
N PHE A 603 -19.36 -27.29 -1.14
CA PHE A 603 -18.34 -28.16 -1.71
C PHE A 603 -18.34 -29.54 -1.02
N ALA A 604 -18.32 -29.56 0.31
CA ALA A 604 -18.35 -30.81 1.09
C ALA A 604 -19.59 -31.66 0.76
N LYS A 605 -20.76 -31.04 0.65
CA LYS A 605 -22.02 -31.71 0.29
C LYS A 605 -22.04 -32.20 -1.15
N ASN A 606 -21.73 -31.32 -2.10
CA ASN A 606 -22.00 -31.54 -3.52
C ASN A 606 -20.86 -32.25 -4.26
N GLN A 607 -19.61 -32.02 -3.86
CA GLN A 607 -18.42 -32.56 -4.52
C GLN A 607 -17.81 -33.71 -3.72
N LEU A 608 -17.57 -33.53 -2.41
CA LEU A 608 -17.04 -34.61 -1.55
C LEU A 608 -18.12 -35.63 -1.15
N GLY A 609 -19.40 -35.26 -1.24
CA GLY A 609 -20.53 -36.15 -0.95
C GLY A 609 -20.79 -36.38 0.54
N VAL A 610 -20.45 -35.42 1.41
CA VAL A 610 -20.75 -35.42 2.86
C VAL A 610 -22.27 -35.40 3.07
N ASP A 611 -22.80 -36.36 3.83
CA ASP A 611 -24.25 -36.47 4.08
C ASP A 611 -24.66 -35.81 5.40
N PHE A 612 -24.85 -34.49 5.36
CA PHE A 612 -25.34 -33.71 6.50
C PHE A 612 -26.70 -34.19 7.03
N GLY A 613 -27.55 -34.78 6.18
CA GLY A 613 -28.86 -35.30 6.59
C GLY A 613 -28.72 -36.55 7.45
N LYS A 614 -27.84 -37.48 7.05
CA LYS A 614 -27.49 -38.66 7.85
C LYS A 614 -26.84 -38.26 9.17
N MET A 615 -25.88 -37.32 9.15
CA MET A 615 -25.22 -36.82 10.36
C MET A 615 -26.20 -36.17 11.34
N TYR A 616 -27.18 -35.42 10.82
CA TYR A 616 -28.25 -34.82 11.64
C TYR A 616 -29.13 -35.88 12.32
N GLU A 617 -29.51 -36.94 11.61
CA GLU A 617 -30.30 -38.03 12.20
C GLU A 617 -29.48 -38.84 13.23
N GLU A 618 -28.17 -38.99 13.01
CA GLU A 618 -27.24 -39.60 13.99
C GLU A 618 -27.04 -38.73 15.24
N ALA A 619 -27.02 -37.40 15.10
CA ALA A 619 -26.90 -36.45 16.21
C ALA A 619 -28.19 -36.27 17.03
N LYS A 620 -29.35 -36.69 16.49
CA LYS A 620 -30.65 -36.71 17.19
C LYS A 620 -30.88 -37.95 18.04
N GLY A 621 -30.21 -39.06 17.72
CA GLY A 621 -30.28 -40.34 18.44
C GLY A 621 -29.34 -40.35 19.64
#